data_AF-A0A418ZYK8-F1
#
_entry.id   AF-A0A418ZYK8-F1
#
_cell.length_a   1.000
_cell.length_b   1.000
_cell.length_c   1.000
_cell.angle_alpha   90.00
_cell.angle_beta   90.00
_cell.angle_gamma   90.00
#
_symmetry.space_group_name_H-M   'P 1'
#
loop_
_entity.id
_entity.type
_entity.pdbx_description
1 polymer ?
#
loop_
_entity_poly.entity_id
_entity_poly.type
_entity_poly.pdbx_seq_one_letter_code
_entity_poly.pdbx_strand_id
1 'polypeptide(L)' 'MTPGGLDWPGLMRAGMQALRLHPDRFWSLTPAELALMAGLGQVAPRMNAERLAALAARYPDAPVPALRPDDEGENEHVDE' A
#
# COMPACT_ATOMS: atom_id res chain seq x y z
N MET A 1 -3.75 -18.18 -0.08
CA MET A 1 -4.22 -16.95 0.60
C MET A 1 -3.05 -16.00 0.63
N THR A 2 -2.95 -15.10 -0.36
CA THR A 2 -1.77 -14.24 -0.52
C THR A 2 -1.83 -13.13 0.53
N PRO A 3 -0.76 -12.92 1.31
CA PRO A 3 -0.77 -11.99 2.44
C PRO A 3 -0.85 -10.54 1.94
N GLY A 4 -1.79 -9.77 2.49
CA GLY A 4 -1.75 -8.31 2.68
C GLY A 4 -1.64 -7.35 1.48
N GLY A 5 -1.45 -7.83 0.25
CA GLY A 5 -1.26 -6.99 -0.94
C GLY A 5 -2.53 -6.83 -1.78
N LEU A 6 -2.62 -5.70 -2.50
CA LEU A 6 -3.65 -5.51 -3.52
C LEU A 6 -3.35 -6.41 -4.73
N ASP A 7 -4.35 -7.19 -5.18
CA ASP A 7 -4.22 -8.08 -6.36
C ASP A 7 -4.15 -7.26 -7.66
N TRP A 8 -2.96 -6.76 -7.96
CA TRP A 8 -2.67 -6.00 -9.16
C TRP A 8 -2.95 -6.75 -10.46
N PRO A 9 -2.51 -8.02 -10.63
CA PRO A 9 -2.84 -8.79 -11.83
C PRO A 9 -4.35 -8.99 -12.03
N GLY A 10 -5.10 -9.22 -10.95
CA GLY A 10 -6.56 -9.25 -10.99
C GLY A 10 -7.15 -7.93 -11.46
N LEU A 11 -6.67 -6.81 -10.90
CA LEU A 11 -7.14 -5.47 -11.23
C LEU A 11 -6.85 -5.08 -12.69
N MET A 12 -5.66 -5.39 -13.20
CA MET A 12 -5.28 -5.14 -14.59
C MET A 12 -6.15 -5.93 -15.57
N ARG A 13 -6.44 -7.21 -15.26
CA ARG A 13 -7.33 -8.03 -16.09
C ARG A 13 -8.76 -7.51 -16.07
N ALA A 14 -9.28 -7.11 -14.90
CA ALA A 14 -10.60 -6.50 -14.81
C ALA A 14 -10.68 -5.20 -15.64
N GLY A 15 -9.74 -4.28 -15.46
CA GLY A 15 -9.76 -2.98 -16.14
C GLY A 15 -9.48 -3.03 -17.65
N MET A 16 -8.36 -3.65 -18.04
CA MET A 16 -7.88 -3.60 -19.43
C MET A 16 -8.46 -4.72 -20.31
N GLN A 17 -8.82 -5.88 -19.74
CA GLN A 17 -9.37 -6.99 -20.51
C GLN A 17 -10.90 -7.04 -20.44
N ALA A 18 -11.48 -7.03 -19.24
CA ALA A 18 -12.94 -7.15 -19.09
C ALA A 18 -13.68 -5.85 -19.43
N LEU A 19 -13.21 -4.71 -18.89
CA LEU A 19 -13.78 -3.38 -19.16
C LEU A 19 -13.21 -2.72 -20.43
N ARG A 20 -12.16 -3.29 -21.03
CA ARG A 20 -11.47 -2.79 -22.25
C ARG A 20 -11.09 -1.31 -22.16
N LEU A 21 -10.69 -0.84 -20.98
CA LEU A 21 -10.27 0.54 -20.77
C LEU A 21 -8.86 0.75 -21.34
N HIS A 22 -8.64 1.92 -21.95
CA HIS A 22 -7.29 2.38 -22.24
C HIS A 22 -6.53 2.59 -20.91
N PRO A 23 -5.21 2.28 -20.84
CA PRO A 23 -4.42 2.45 -19.62
C PRO A 23 -4.58 3.83 -18.98
N ASP A 24 -4.56 4.91 -19.77
CA ASP A 24 -4.70 6.28 -19.23
C ASP A 24 -6.05 6.48 -18.54
N ARG A 25 -7.12 5.95 -19.13
CA ARG A 25 -8.45 6.05 -18.52
C ARG A 25 -8.52 5.21 -17.25
N PHE A 26 -7.98 4.00 -17.28
CA PHE A 26 -7.91 3.14 -16.10
C PHE A 26 -7.22 3.84 -14.92
N TRP A 27 -6.09 4.50 -15.15
CA TRP A 27 -5.34 5.22 -14.10
C TRP A 27 -5.99 6.55 -13.69
N SER A 28 -6.84 7.13 -14.54
CA SER A 28 -7.62 8.33 -14.18
C SER A 28 -8.82 8.03 -13.28
N LEU A 29 -9.26 6.77 -13.20
CA LEU A 29 -10.44 6.38 -12.43
C LEU A 29 -10.10 6.21 -10.95
N THR A 30 -11.00 6.67 -10.10
CA THR A 30 -10.98 6.29 -8.69
C THR A 30 -11.32 4.79 -8.55
N PRO A 31 -10.83 4.11 -7.49
CA PRO A 31 -11.20 2.71 -7.24
C PRO A 31 -12.72 2.50 -7.12
N ALA A 32 -13.45 3.51 -6.64
CA ALA A 32 -14.90 3.50 -6.53
C ALA A 32 -15.58 3.47 -7.91
N GLU A 33 -15.13 4.30 -8.85
CA GLU A 33 -15.65 4.34 -10.22
C GLU A 33 -15.31 3.06 -10.97
N LEU A 34 -14.10 2.53 -10.79
CA LEU A 34 -13.69 1.29 -11.43
C LEU A 34 -14.58 0.11 -11.01
N ALA A 35 -14.85 -0.04 -9.71
CA ALA A 35 -15.68 -1.13 -9.25
C ALA A 35 -17.18 -0.92 -9.53
N LEU A 36 -17.65 0.34 -9.59
CA LEU A 36 -18.97 0.65 -10.13
C LEU A 36 -19.10 0.16 -11.58
N MET A 37 -18.12 0.44 -12.44
CA MET A 37 -18.12 -0.02 -13.83
C MET A 37 -17.97 -1.54 -13.92
N ALA A 38 -17.23 -2.17 -13.01
CA ALA A 38 -17.07 -3.62 -12.94
C ALA A 38 -18.32 -4.37 -12.46
N GLY A 39 -19.41 -3.66 -12.12
CA GLY A 39 -20.63 -4.27 -11.56
C GLY A 39 -20.46 -4.78 -10.12
N LEU A 40 -19.36 -4.41 -9.46
CA LEU A 40 -19.10 -4.70 -8.06
C LEU A 40 -19.83 -3.62 -7.24
N GLY A 41 -21.13 -3.82 -7.02
CA GLY A 41 -21.97 -2.87 -6.28
C GLY A 41 -21.40 -2.50 -4.91
N GLN A 42 -21.48 -1.21 -4.57
CA GLN A 42 -21.02 -0.57 -3.32
C GLN A 42 -19.64 -1.05 -2.84
N VAL A 43 -18.60 -0.42 -3.41
CA VAL A 43 -17.24 -0.48 -2.88
C VAL A 43 -17.24 0.02 -1.44
N ALA A 44 -16.44 -0.64 -0.61
CA ALA A 44 -16.22 -0.42 0.81
C ALA A 44 -16.56 1.00 1.33
N PRO A 45 -17.07 1.12 2.57
CA PRO A 45 -17.50 2.39 3.15
C PRO A 45 -16.46 3.49 2.92
N ARG A 46 -16.96 4.67 2.52
CA ARG A 46 -16.16 5.85 2.20
C ARG A 46 -15.05 6.02 3.25
N MET A 47 -13.83 6.26 2.78
CA MET A 47 -12.70 6.50 3.68
C MET A 47 -13.02 7.75 4.51
N ASN A 48 -13.13 7.59 5.81
CA ASN A 48 -13.32 8.70 6.75
C ASN A 48 -11.97 9.01 7.44
N ALA A 49 -11.88 10.19 8.05
CA ALA A 49 -10.65 10.66 8.68
C ALA A 49 -10.13 9.69 9.75
N GLU A 50 -11.03 9.09 10.54
CA GLU A 50 -10.69 8.12 11.57
C GLU A 50 -10.05 6.85 11.00
N ARG A 51 -10.60 6.29 9.90
CA ARG A 51 -10.00 5.11 9.25
C ARG A 51 -8.66 5.44 8.60
N LEU A 52 -8.51 6.64 8.05
CA LEU A 52 -7.21 7.08 7.54
C LEU A 52 -6.17 7.18 8.65
N ALA A 53 -6.54 7.78 9.80
CA ALA A 53 -5.66 7.86 10.96
C ALA A 53 -5.28 6.46 11.50
N ALA A 54 -6.24 5.54 11.57
CA ALA A 54 -5.99 4.15 11.97
C ALA A 54 -5.05 3.40 11.00
N LEU A 55 -5.14 3.67 9.70
CA LEU A 55 -4.24 3.12 8.69
C LEU A 55 -2.82 3.68 8.82
N ALA A 56 -2.68 5.00 8.96
CA ALA A 56 -1.38 5.64 9.13
C ALA A 56 -0.64 5.14 10.38
N ALA A 57 -1.37 4.91 11.48
CA ALA A 57 -0.80 4.32 12.69
C ALA A 57 -0.36 2.85 12.48
N ARG A 58 -1.07 2.10 11.63
CA ARG A 58 -0.77 0.70 11.35
C ARG A 58 0.37 0.49 10.37
N TYR A 59 0.57 1.45 9.47
CA TYR A 59 1.60 1.43 8.43
C TYR A 59 2.39 2.74 8.46
N PRO A 60 3.27 2.93 9.46
CA PRO A 60 4.09 4.13 9.54
C PRO A 60 5.08 4.18 8.36
N ASP A 61 5.18 5.35 7.72
CA ASP A 61 6.05 5.57 6.55
C ASP A 61 7.54 5.59 6.89
N ALA A 62 7.87 5.80 8.17
CA ALA A 62 9.26 5.76 8.62
C ALA A 62 9.73 4.30 8.71
N PRO A 63 10.93 3.97 8.17
CA PRO A 63 11.53 2.68 8.43
C PRO A 63 11.62 2.51 9.95
N VAL A 64 11.21 1.33 10.46
CA VAL A 64 11.59 0.92 11.80
C VAL A 64 13.12 1.04 11.83
N PRO A 65 13.71 1.90 12.69
CA PRO A 65 15.15 2.02 12.72
C PRO A 65 15.68 0.62 12.92
N ALA A 66 16.47 0.14 11.93
CA ALA A 66 17.16 -1.11 12.05
C ALA A 66 17.90 -1.05 13.39
N LEU A 67 17.62 -2.01 14.27
CA LEU A 67 18.37 -2.19 15.50
C LEU A 67 19.85 -2.12 15.11
N ARG A 68 20.53 -1.01 15.44
CA ARG A 68 21.97 -0.79 15.18
C ARG A 68 22.70 -2.00 15.77
N PRO A 69 23.34 -2.89 14.98
CA PRO A 69 24.11 -3.99 15.51
C PRO A 69 25.57 -3.56 15.69
N ASP A 70 25.79 -2.43 16.34
CA ASP A 70 27.12 -1.82 16.53
C ASP A 70 27.19 -1.13 17.89
N ASP A 71 26.62 -1.78 18.90
CA ASP A 71 27.18 -1.75 20.26
C ASP A 71 28.24 -2.87 20.38
N GLU A 72 29.25 -2.86 19.51
CA GLU A 72 30.46 -3.66 19.69
C GLU A 72 31.68 -2.75 19.83
N GLY A 73 32.19 -2.70 21.06
CA GLY A 73 33.61 -2.46 21.33
C GLY A 73 34.06 -1.01 21.44
N GLU A 74 33.86 -0.42 22.62
CA GLU A 74 34.84 0.52 23.17
C GLU A 74 36.20 -0.21 23.25
N ASN A 75 37.03 -0.08 22.22
CA ASN A 75 38.46 -0.35 22.33
C ASN A 75 39.12 0.97 22.75
N GLU A 76 39.22 1.19 24.05
CA GLU A 76 40.10 2.20 24.62
C GLU A 76 41.54 1.76 24.37
N HIS A 77 42.13 2.27 23.28
CA HIS A 77 43.57 2.32 23.10
C HIS A 77 44.00 3.76 23.33
N VAL A 78 44.42 4.06 24.56
CA VAL A 78 45.14 5.28 24.89
C VAL A 78 46.55 4.86 25.24
N ASP A 79 47.46 5.10 24.30
CA ASP A 79 48.90 5.08 24.53
C ASP A 79 49.27 6.21 25.51
N GLU A 80 49.97 5.87 26.61
CA GLU A 80 51.00 6.71 27.24
C GLU A 80 52.06 5.86 27.95
#